data_AF-A0A519TIN3-F1
#
_entry.id   AF-A0A519TIN3-F1
#
_cell.length_a   1.000
_cell.length_b   1.000
_cell.length_c   1.000
_cell.angle_alpha   90.00
_cell.angle_beta   90.00
_cell.angle_gamma   90.00
#
_symmetry.space_group_name_H-M   'P 1'
#
loop_
_entity.id
_entity.type
_entity.pdbx_description
1 polymer ?
#
loop_
_entity_poly.entity_id
_entity_poly.type
_entity_poly.pdbx_seq_one_letter_code
_entity_poly.pdbx_strand_id
1 'polypeptide(L)' 'MKLIRYGQPGQEKPGVILNDQRYDVSAFGQDYTEDFFAADGLKRLA' A
#
# COMPACT_ATOMS: atom_id res chain seq x y z
N MET A 1 -1.14 -2.71 -11.36
CA MET A 1 -0.56 -2.54 -10.01
C MET A 1 -1.13 -3.62 -9.09
N LYS A 2 -0.32 -4.20 -8.20
CA LYS A 2 -0.80 -5.06 -7.11
C LYS A 2 -0.51 -4.39 -5.78
N LEU A 3 -1.48 -4.34 -4.87
CA LEU A 3 -1.29 -3.85 -3.51
C LEU A 3 -0.82 -5.00 -2.64
N ILE A 4 0.18 -4.77 -1.80
CA ILE A 4 0.70 -5.79 -0.88
C ILE A 4 0.95 -5.19 0.50
N ARG A 5 0.89 -6.04 1.52
CA ARG A 5 1.53 -5.79 2.80
C ARG A 5 2.77 -6.68 2.90
N TYR A 6 3.88 -6.13 3.36
CA TYR A 6 5.11 -6.89 3.51
C TYR A 6 5.88 -6.46 4.76
N GLY A 7 6.59 -7.39 5.38
CA GLY A 7 7.33 -7.13 6.62
C GLY A 7 7.29 -8.33 7.55
N GLN A 8 7.68 -8.12 8.79
CA GLN A 8 7.52 -9.11 9.85
C GLN A 8 6.03 -9.21 10.23
N PRO A 9 5.55 -10.39 10.67
CA PRO A 9 4.20 -10.52 11.21
C PRO A 9 3.92 -9.48 12.30
N GLY A 10 2.87 -8.69 12.14
CA GLY A 10 2.49 -7.61 13.06
C GLY A 10 3.28 -6.30 12.91
N GLN A 11 4.20 -6.22 11.94
CA GLN A 11 4.92 -5.00 11.56
C GLN A 11 4.92 -4.84 10.03
N GLU A 12 3.87 -5.32 9.37
CA GLU A 12 3.74 -5.21 7.94
C GLU A 12 3.58 -3.74 7.52
N LYS A 13 4.12 -3.43 6.35
CA LYS A 13 4.05 -2.12 5.72
C LYS A 13 3.31 -2.21 4.40
N PRO A 14 2.58 -1.17 4.01
CA PRO A 14 1.96 -1.11 2.69
C PRO A 14 3.03 -0.96 1.61
N GLY A 15 2.84 -1.70 0.52
CA GLY A 15 3.68 -1.69 -0.66
C GLY A 15 2.84 -1.83 -1.92
N VAL A 16 3.47 -1.55 -3.06
CA VAL A 16 2.89 -1.84 -4.38
C VAL A 16 3.87 -2.64 -5.23
N ILE A 17 3.34 -3.52 -6.07
CA ILE A 17 4.10 -4.17 -7.13
C ILE A 17 3.66 -3.58 -8.47
N LEU A 18 4.62 -3.04 -9.20
CA LEU A 18 4.49 -2.49 -10.55
C LEU A 18 5.54 -3.17 -11.42
N ASN A 19 5.13 -3.77 -12.54
CA ASN A 19 6.03 -4.46 -13.47
C ASN A 19 6.97 -5.45 -12.76
N ASP A 20 6.41 -6.24 -11.84
CA ASP A 20 7.12 -7.20 -10.97
C ASP A 20 8.19 -6.61 -10.03
N GLN A 21 8.31 -5.28 -9.97
CA GLN A 21 9.15 -4.57 -9.01
C GLN A 21 8.32 -4.08 -7.81
N ARG A 22 8.86 -4.28 -6.61
CA ARG A 22 8.24 -3.86 -5.34
C ARG A 22 8.67 -2.43 -4.97
N TYR A 23 7.70 -1.63 -4.55
CA TYR A 23 7.89 -0.27 -4.03
C TYR A 23 7.32 -0.16 -2.62
N ASP A 24 8.07 0.51 -1.75
CA ASP A 24 7.63 0.88 -0.41
C ASP A 24 6.76 2.13 -0.50
N VAL A 25 5.52 2.05 -0.02
CA VAL A 25 4.62 3.21 0.05
C VAL A 25 4.22 3.53 1.49
N SER A 26 4.93 2.99 2.49
CA SER A 26 4.70 3.31 3.90
C SER A 26 4.88 4.79 4.22
N ALA A 27 5.72 5.50 3.45
CA ALA A 27 5.88 6.95 3.55
C ALA A 27 4.62 7.74 3.14
N PHE A 28 3.69 7.12 2.40
CA PHE A 28 2.41 7.72 2.02
C PHE A 28 1.46 7.90 3.22
N GLY A 29 1.77 7.26 4.36
CA GLY A 29 1.14 7.55 5.65
C GLY A 29 -0.22 6.89 5.90
N GLN A 30 -0.76 6.14 4.93
CA GLN A 30 -2.00 5.36 5.11
C GLN A 30 -1.81 3.91 4.68
N ASP A 31 -2.29 3.00 5.52
CA ASP A 31 -2.36 1.57 5.23
C ASP A 31 -3.64 1.26 4.42
N TYR A 32 -3.71 0.06 3.83
CA TYR A 32 -4.83 -0.40 3.01
C TYR A 32 -6.00 -0.87 3.88
N THR A 33 -6.68 0.07 4.53
CA THR A 33 -7.90 -0.14 5.32
C THR A 33 -9.17 0.16 4.52
N GLU A 34 -10.34 -0.15 5.07
CA GLU A 34 -11.63 0.22 4.46
C GLU A 34 -11.73 1.73 4.21
N ASP A 35 -11.30 2.55 5.18
CA ASP A 35 -11.26 4.02 5.04
C ASP A 35 -10.38 4.48 3.89
N PHE A 36 -9.23 3.83 3.69
CA PHE A 36 -8.35 4.13 2.56
C PHE A 36 -9.08 3.91 1.22
N PHE A 37 -9.79 2.79 1.08
CA PHE A 37 -10.53 2.48 -0.14
C PHE A 37 -11.77 3.38 -0.32
N ALA A 38 -12.45 3.73 0.77
CA ALA A 38 -13.61 4.63 0.74
C ALA A 38 -13.21 6.08 0.38
N ALA A 39 -12.02 6.52 0.78
CA ALA A 39 -11.52 7.88 0.56
C ALA A 39 -10.65 8.02 -0.71
N ASP A 40 -11.03 7.35 -1.81
CA ASP A 40 -10.34 7.41 -3.10
C ASP A 40 -8.82 7.13 -3.00
N GLY A 41 -8.38 6.32 -2.03
CA GLY A 41 -6.97 6.12 -1.71
C GLY A 41 -6.13 5.63 -2.90
N LEU A 42 -6.72 4.81 -3.79
CA LEU A 42 -6.05 4.36 -5.00
C LEU A 42 -5.74 5.49 -5.99
N LYS A 43 -6.62 6.49 -6.11
CA LYS A 43 -6.36 7.67 -6.95
C LYS A 43 -5.28 8.55 -6.34
N ARG A 44 -5.22 8.64 -5.01
CA ARG A 44 -4.20 9.42 -4.30
C ARG A 44 -2.81 8.77 -4.38
N LEU A 45 -2.75 7.47 -4.61
CA LEU A 45 -1.51 6.69 -4.82
C LEU A 45 -0.99 6.72 -6.27
N ALA A 46 -1.76 7.26 -7.23
CA ALA A 46 -1.45 7.23 -8.66
C ALA A 46 -0.56 8.39 -9.13
#